data_AF-A0AAV0H7C1-F1
#
_entry.id   AF-A0AAV0H7C1-F1
#
_cell.length_a   1.000
_cell.length_b   1.000
_cell.length_c   1.000
_cell.angle_alpha   90.00
_cell.angle_beta   90.00
_cell.angle_gamma   90.00
#
_symmetry.space_group_name_H-M   'P 1'
#
loop_
_entity.id
_entity.type
_entity.pdbx_description
1 polymer ?
#
loop_
_entity_poly.entity_id
_entity_poly.type
_entity_poly.pdbx_seq_one_letter_code
_entity_poly.pdbx_strand_id
1 'polypeptide(L)'
;VVENEEGLPPTLLGSCNDRTKQLHASPSGRLLTALMCEYFDRAQLNHTLKVYLPECNLQKDSWKAELKEFSSNNGYDLNRNGDSGPLLLDVL
;
A
#
# COMPACT_ATOMS: atom_id res chain seq x y z
N VAL A 1 -24.20 4.00 7.28
CA VAL A 1 -24.01 5.38 6.81
C VAL A 1 -22.73 5.38 6.02
N VAL A 2 -22.84 5.41 4.69
CA VAL A 2 -21.70 5.58 3.76
C VAL A 2 -21.77 7.06 3.38
N GLU A 3 -20.84 7.85 3.91
CA GLU A 3 -20.79 9.28 3.65
C GLU A 3 -19.63 9.62 2.71
N ASN A 4 -19.99 10.36 1.67
CA ASN A 4 -19.19 11.13 0.72
C ASN A 4 -18.63 10.42 -0.52
N GLU A 5 -19.56 10.16 -1.46
CA GLU A 5 -19.34 9.95 -2.89
C GLU A 5 -19.71 11.20 -3.73
N GLU A 6 -19.31 12.39 -3.31
CA GLU A 6 -19.59 13.62 -4.09
C GLU A 6 -18.30 14.23 -4.64
N GLY A 7 -17.94 13.85 -5.88
CA GLY A 7 -17.08 14.71 -6.71
C GLY A 7 -16.17 14.05 -7.75
N LEU A 8 -16.03 12.73 -7.78
CA LEU A 8 -15.15 12.07 -8.76
C LEU A 8 -15.95 11.26 -9.78
N PRO A 9 -15.64 11.38 -11.09
CA PRO A 9 -16.38 10.68 -12.13
C PRO A 9 -16.37 9.15 -11.88
N PRO A 10 -17.53 8.47 -11.99
CA PRO A 10 -17.70 7.04 -11.68
C PRO A 10 -16.81 6.09 -12.51
N THR A 11 -16.15 6.60 -13.55
CA THR A 11 -15.29 5.83 -14.46
C THR A 11 -13.83 5.73 -14.00
N LEU A 12 -13.43 6.39 -12.91
CA LEU A 12 -12.04 6.48 -12.45
C LEU A 12 -11.75 5.87 -11.06
N LEU A 13 -12.77 5.39 -10.34
CA LEU A 13 -12.59 4.57 -9.14
C LEU A 13 -13.19 3.20 -9.42
N GLY A 14 -12.36 2.21 -9.74
CA GLY A 14 -12.77 0.83 -9.60
C GLY A 14 -13.20 0.62 -8.15
N SER A 15 -14.48 0.34 -7.91
CA SER A 15 -14.97 0.09 -6.56
C SER A 15 -14.12 -1.01 -5.93
N CYS A 16 -13.39 -0.69 -4.85
CA CYS A 16 -12.59 -1.67 -4.14
C CYS A 16 -13.49 -2.87 -3.78
N ASN A 17 -13.13 -4.06 -4.25
CA ASN A 17 -13.92 -5.27 -4.02
C ASN A 17 -14.03 -5.56 -2.52
N ASP A 18 -15.16 -6.10 -2.04
CA ASP A 18 -15.36 -6.35 -0.60
C ASP A 18 -14.34 -7.32 -0.01
N ARG A 19 -13.84 -8.27 -0.81
CA ARG A 19 -12.72 -9.14 -0.41
C ARG A 19 -11.44 -8.35 -0.20
N THR A 20 -11.17 -7.38 -1.07
CA THR A 20 -10.01 -6.48 -0.97
C THR A 20 -10.13 -5.59 0.26
N LYS A 21 -11.33 -5.05 0.55
CA LYS A 21 -11.60 -4.31 1.79
C LYS A 21 -11.34 -5.18 3.04
N GLN A 22 -11.83 -6.42 3.06
CA GLN A 22 -11.60 -7.34 4.17
C GLN A 22 -10.12 -7.67 4.35
N LEU A 23 -9.39 -7.87 3.25
CA LEU A 23 -7.95 -8.09 3.27
C LEU A 23 -7.25 -6.89 3.93
N HIS A 24 -7.51 -5.67 3.46
CA HIS A 24 -6.92 -4.45 4.00
C HIS A 24 -7.37 -4.11 5.43
N ALA A 25 -8.47 -4.68 5.93
CA ALA A 25 -8.87 -4.52 7.33
C ALA A 25 -8.02 -5.36 8.28
N SER A 26 -7.45 -6.48 7.81
CA SER A 26 -6.60 -7.36 8.63
C SER A 26 -5.18 -6.80 8.80
N PRO A 27 -4.52 -7.00 9.95
CA PRO A 27 -3.12 -6.58 10.14
C PRO A 27 -2.18 -7.13 9.07
N SER A 28 -2.24 -8.44 8.80
CA SER A 28 -1.39 -9.07 7.76
C SER A 28 -1.68 -8.52 6.37
N GLY A 29 -2.94 -8.20 6.05
CA GLY A 29 -3.29 -7.63 4.75
C GLY A 29 -2.86 -6.18 4.60
N ARG A 30 -2.90 -5.35 5.67
CA ARG A 30 -2.29 -4.01 5.65
C ARG A 30 -0.78 -4.09 5.42
N LEU A 31 -0.10 -4.97 6.16
CA LEU A 31 1.34 -5.18 5.98
C LEU A 31 1.68 -5.65 4.55
N LEU A 32 0.97 -6.64 4.02
CA LEU A 32 1.15 -7.11 2.64
C LEU A 32 0.99 -5.97 1.64
N THR A 33 -0.08 -5.18 1.81
CA THR A 33 -0.35 -4.02 0.97
C THR A 33 0.79 -3.02 1.04
N ALA A 34 1.33 -2.79 2.24
CA ALA A 34 2.39 -1.84 2.46
C ALA A 34 3.70 -2.30 1.82
N LEU A 35 4.05 -3.58 1.92
CA LEU A 35 5.19 -4.20 1.23
C LEU A 35 5.04 -4.11 -0.29
N MET A 36 3.83 -4.34 -0.83
CA MET A 36 3.56 -4.18 -2.27
C MET A 36 3.71 -2.73 -2.74
N CYS A 37 3.19 -1.76 -1.97
CA CYS A 37 3.34 -0.35 -2.29
C CYS A 37 4.81 0.10 -2.29
N GLU A 38 5.62 -0.37 -1.34
CA GLU A 38 7.05 -0.09 -1.30
C GLU A 38 7.79 -0.75 -2.46
N TYR A 39 7.44 -1.98 -2.81
CA TYR A 39 7.98 -2.62 -4.01
C TYR A 39 7.69 -1.79 -5.27
N PHE A 40 6.46 -1.30 -5.46
CA PHE A 40 6.14 -0.46 -6.60
C PHE A 40 6.92 0.85 -6.60
N ASP A 41 7.09 1.49 -5.45
CA ASP A 41 7.85 2.73 -5.31
C ASP A 41 9.34 2.50 -5.63
N ARG A 42 9.96 1.47 -5.03
CA ARG A 42 11.38 1.14 -5.23
C ARG A 42 11.71 0.60 -6.61
N ALA A 43 10.80 -0.17 -7.21
CA ALA A 43 10.93 -0.63 -8.59
C ALA A 43 10.57 0.46 -9.63
N GLN A 44 10.33 1.70 -9.20
CA GLN A 44 9.95 2.83 -10.04
C GLN A 44 8.64 2.64 -10.84
N LEU A 45 7.76 1.75 -10.37
CA LEU A 45 6.44 1.46 -10.93
C LEU A 45 5.40 2.51 -10.48
N ASN A 46 5.76 3.78 -10.56
CA ASN A 46 4.97 4.91 -10.07
C ASN A 46 3.58 5.00 -10.72
N HIS A 47 3.47 4.64 -12.02
CA HIS A 47 2.19 4.63 -12.71
C HIS A 47 1.27 3.54 -12.13
N THR A 48 1.80 2.34 -11.89
CA THR A 48 1.07 1.25 -11.24
C THR A 48 0.61 1.67 -9.85
N LEU A 49 1.48 2.29 -9.05
CA LEU A 49 1.12 2.76 -7.71
C LEU A 49 -0.02 3.80 -7.73
N LYS A 50 -0.01 4.72 -8.72
CA LYS A 50 -1.07 5.73 -8.90
C LYS A 50 -2.43 5.15 -9.23
N VAL A 51 -2.49 3.98 -9.85
CA VAL A 51 -3.74 3.27 -10.17
C VAL A 51 -4.12 2.30 -9.05
N TYR A 52 -3.15 1.59 -8.48
CA TYR A 52 -3.35 0.59 -7.43
C TYR A 52 -3.98 1.18 -6.17
N LEU A 53 -3.49 2.33 -5.69
CA LEU A 53 -4.02 2.98 -4.49
C LEU A 53 -5.51 3.32 -4.59
N PRO A 54 -5.99 4.06 -5.62
CA PRO A 54 -7.42 4.34 -5.75
C PRO A 54 -8.27 3.10 -6.02
N GLU A 55 -7.80 2.12 -6.81
CA GLU A 55 -8.53 0.85 -7.00
C GLU A 55 -8.69 0.05 -5.71
N CYS A 56 -7.74 0.18 -4.77
CA CYS A 56 -7.81 -0.44 -3.46
C CYS A 56 -8.53 0.43 -2.41
N ASN A 57 -9.00 1.63 -2.78
CA ASN A 57 -9.55 2.62 -1.86
C ASN A 57 -8.57 2.97 -0.70
N LEU A 58 -7.28 3.09 -1.02
CA LEU A 58 -6.22 3.41 -0.07
C LEU A 58 -5.83 4.88 -0.19
N GLN A 59 -5.61 5.52 0.95
CA GLN A 59 -5.08 6.88 0.97
C GLN A 59 -3.62 6.89 0.53
N LYS A 60 -3.23 7.94 -0.19
CA LYS A 60 -1.85 8.18 -0.59
C LYS A 60 -0.94 8.14 0.65
N ASP A 61 0.21 7.47 0.50
CA ASP A 61 1.26 7.37 1.52
C ASP A 61 0.87 6.65 2.83
N SER A 62 -0.37 6.15 2.98
CA SER A 62 -0.83 5.41 4.17
C SER A 62 0.03 4.18 4.50
N TRP A 63 0.55 3.51 3.48
CA TRP A 63 1.45 2.36 3.60
C TRP A 63 2.78 2.65 4.31
N LYS A 64 3.27 3.91 4.28
CA LYS A 64 4.55 4.27 4.90
C LYS A 64 4.51 4.16 6.42
N ALA A 65 3.38 4.47 7.03
CA ALA A 65 3.20 4.34 8.48
C ALA A 65 3.24 2.87 8.91
N GLU A 66 2.53 1.99 8.17
CA GLU A 66 2.51 0.55 8.42
C GLU A 66 3.91 -0.07 8.30
N LEU A 67 4.67 0.31 7.27
CA LEU A 67 6.06 -0.16 7.14
C LEU A 67 6.96 0.34 8.24
N LYS A 68 6.81 1.61 8.67
CA LYS A 68 7.61 2.17 9.76
C LYS A 68 7.39 1.38 11.05
N GLU A 69 6.14 1.06 11.37
CA GLU A 69 5.79 0.24 12.53
C GLU A 69 6.34 -1.18 12.42
N PHE A 70 6.17 -1.83 11.26
CA PHE A 70 6.71 -3.16 11.02
C PHE A 70 8.23 -3.19 11.13
N SER A 71 8.92 -2.24 10.53
CA SER A 71 10.37 -2.09 10.58
C SER A 71 10.88 -1.90 12.00
N SER A 72 10.25 -1.00 12.78
CA SER A 72 10.65 -0.77 14.17
C SER A 72 10.46 -2.00 15.05
N ASN A 73 9.42 -2.79 14.80
CA ASN A 73 9.10 -3.97 15.62
C ASN A 73 9.98 -5.18 15.29
N ASN A 74 10.51 -5.27 14.06
CA ASN A 74 11.23 -6.44 13.57
C ASN A 74 12.72 -6.16 13.27
N GLY A 75 13.18 -4.92 13.49
CA GLY A 75 14.58 -4.55 13.31
C GLY A 75 15.02 -4.37 11.85
N TYR A 76 14.08 -4.18 10.93
CA TYR A 76 14.42 -3.86 9.53
C TYR A 76 14.82 -2.40 9.40
N ASP A 77 15.84 -2.08 8.60
CA ASP A 77 16.21 -0.70 8.30
C ASP A 77 15.54 -0.24 6.99
N LEU A 78 14.57 0.67 7.11
CA LEU A 78 13.90 1.29 5.95
C LEU A 78 14.77 2.31 5.23
N ASN A 79 15.84 2.79 5.87
CA ASN A 79 16.74 3.80 5.34
C ASN A 79 17.96 3.17 4.66
N ARG A 80 17.88 1.88 4.33
CA ARG A 80 18.89 1.22 3.51
C ARG A 80 19.00 1.96 2.18
N ASN A 81 20.11 2.68 2.02
CA ASN A 81 20.53 3.41 0.83
C ASN A 81 20.24 2.59 -0.45
N GLY A 82 20.08 3.27 -1.59
CA GLY A 82 19.56 2.75 -2.86
C GLY A 82 20.16 1.44 -3.43
N ASP A 83 21.20 0.88 -2.81
CA ASP A 83 21.74 -0.46 -3.10
C ASP A 83 20.92 -1.62 -2.51
N SER A 84 20.09 -1.39 -1.49
CA SER A 84 19.24 -2.46 -0.93
C SER A 84 17.91 -2.57 -1.67
N GLY A 85 17.52 -3.81 -1.97
CA GLY A 85 16.26 -4.13 -2.64
C GLY A 85 15.02 -3.82 -1.80
N PRO A 86 13.82 -3.95 -2.39
CA PRO A 86 12.55 -3.81 -1.69
C PRO A 86 12.44 -4.74 -0.48
N LEU A 87 11.85 -4.25 0.62
CA LEU A 87 11.69 -5.01 1.86
C LEU A 87 10.91 -6.31 1.64
N LEU A 88 10.01 -6.32 0.66
CA LEU A 88 9.27 -7.51 0.24
C LEU A 88 10.21 -8.69 -0.05
N LEU A 89 11.40 -8.45 -0.62
CA LEU A 89 12.34 -9.52 -0.95
C LEU A 89 13.07 -10.09 0.28
N ASP A 90 13.19 -9.33 1.36
CA ASP A 90 13.77 -9.79 2.62
C ASP A 90 12.76 -10.61 3.47
N VAL A 91 11.47 -10.52 3.16
CA VAL A 91 10.38 -11.19 3.89
C VAL A 91 10.01 -12.55 3.27
N LEU A 92 10.31 -12.77 1.98
CA LEU A 92 10.06 -14.03 1.25
C LEU A 92 11.07 -15.13 1.63
#